data_AF-A0A8S3FAT6-F1
#
_entry.id   AF-A0A8S3FAT6-F1
#
_cell.length_a   1.000
_cell.length_b   1.000
_cell.length_c   1.000
_cell.angle_alpha   90.00
_cell.angle_beta   90.00
_cell.angle_gamma   90.00
#
_symmetry.space_group_name_H-M   'P 1'
#
loop_
_entity.id
_entity.type
_entity.pdbx_description
1 polymer ?
#
loop_
_entity_poly.entity_id
_entity_poly.type
_entity_poly.pdbx_seq_one_letter_code
_entity_poly.pdbx_strand_id
1 'polypeptide(L)'
;TRHQVYTGFRSRLGGRIATGFFSIIVYGLLLIWLFAMLTLVIPCMSVYILKSRCDEAFPESIDSVEQTSPPIVSCLTPGSYGIPVPKQKPDVKICQDRFKELCTLTDRSYRYIGALVGSFLVVMGLIHFLCSLVANYAHIKDGRKLCDYEEAICEEIETSKLNHG
;
A
#
# COMPACT_ATOMS: atom_id res chain seq x y z
N THR A 1 -45.76 -23.79 13.54
CA THR A 1 -44.84 -23.11 12.59
C THR A 1 -43.59 -22.53 13.28
N ARG A 2 -43.07 -23.19 14.33
CA ARG A 2 -42.11 -22.63 15.30
C ARG A 2 -40.63 -22.93 15.03
N HIS A 3 -40.26 -23.40 13.83
CA HIS A 3 -38.90 -23.89 13.56
C HIS A 3 -38.01 -22.95 12.73
N GLN A 4 -38.48 -21.74 12.38
CA GLN A 4 -37.66 -20.72 11.72
C GLN A 4 -36.91 -19.78 12.68
N VAL A 5 -37.09 -19.92 14.00
CA VAL A 5 -36.51 -19.00 14.99
C VAL A 5 -35.02 -19.30 15.27
N TYR A 6 -34.55 -20.53 15.02
CA TYR A 6 -33.18 -20.94 15.37
C TYR A 6 -32.14 -20.88 14.23
N THR A 7 -32.56 -20.66 12.99
CA THR A 7 -31.62 -20.52 11.85
C THR A 7 -30.95 -19.14 11.82
N GLY A 8 -31.57 -18.13 12.43
CA GLY A 8 -31.07 -16.75 12.47
C GLY A 8 -29.86 -16.54 13.38
N PHE A 9 -29.81 -17.17 14.57
CA PHE A 9 -28.77 -16.89 15.56
C PHE A 9 -27.40 -17.43 15.15
N ARG A 10 -27.36 -18.66 14.61
CA ARG A 10 -26.12 -19.35 14.20
C ARG A 10 -25.55 -18.78 12.90
N SER A 11 -26.43 -18.38 11.95
CA SER A 11 -26.04 -17.66 10.73
C SER A 11 -25.56 -16.23 11.04
N ARG A 12 -26.23 -15.51 11.95
CA ARG A 12 -25.78 -14.18 12.44
C ARG A 12 -24.46 -14.26 13.19
N LEU A 13 -24.18 -15.33 13.95
CA LEU A 13 -22.93 -15.47 14.68
C LEU A 13 -21.73 -15.74 13.74
N GLY A 14 -21.94 -16.50 12.66
CA GLY A 14 -20.92 -16.78 11.64
C GLY A 14 -20.45 -15.55 10.87
N GLY A 15 -21.37 -14.66 10.46
CA GLY A 15 -21.03 -13.41 9.79
C GLY A 15 -20.18 -12.46 10.65
N ARG A 16 -20.33 -12.53 11.98
CA ARG A 16 -19.64 -11.67 12.95
C ARG A 16 -18.21 -12.11 13.21
N ILE A 17 -18.01 -13.41 13.41
CA ILE A 17 -16.66 -14.01 13.55
C ILE A 17 -15.88 -13.80 12.24
N ALA A 18 -16.56 -13.99 11.11
CA ALA A 18 -15.98 -13.70 9.79
C ALA A 18 -15.55 -12.22 9.68
N THR A 19 -16.40 -11.27 10.07
CA THR A 19 -16.08 -9.82 10.00
C THR A 19 -14.84 -9.47 10.85
N GLY A 20 -14.74 -10.00 12.07
CA GLY A 20 -13.57 -9.79 12.92
C GLY A 20 -12.28 -10.39 12.32
N PHE A 21 -12.36 -11.63 11.83
CA PHE A 21 -11.24 -12.32 11.20
C PHE A 21 -10.76 -11.61 9.92
N PHE A 22 -11.68 -11.22 9.05
CA PHE A 22 -11.36 -10.43 7.86
C PHE A 22 -10.75 -9.09 8.21
N SER A 23 -11.23 -8.41 9.25
CA SER A 23 -10.65 -7.14 9.70
C SER A 23 -9.17 -7.30 10.09
N ILE A 24 -8.82 -8.34 10.86
CA ILE A 24 -7.43 -8.63 11.25
C ILE A 24 -6.56 -8.89 10.02
N ILE A 25 -7.03 -9.73 9.08
CA ILE A 25 -6.29 -10.03 7.84
C ILE A 25 -6.05 -8.76 7.02
N VAL A 26 -7.09 -7.96 6.81
CA VAL A 26 -7.02 -6.75 6.00
C VAL A 26 -6.09 -5.73 6.63
N TYR A 27 -6.11 -5.60 7.97
CA TYR A 27 -5.15 -4.76 8.69
C TYR A 27 -3.71 -5.23 8.48
N GLY A 28 -3.46 -6.54 8.58
CA GLY A 28 -2.14 -7.11 8.31
C GLY A 28 -1.67 -6.85 6.89
N LEU A 29 -2.54 -7.07 5.89
CA LEU A 29 -2.26 -6.76 4.49
C LEU A 29 -1.98 -5.27 4.30
N LEU A 30 -2.75 -4.37 4.92
CA LEU A 30 -2.53 -2.92 4.84
C LEU A 30 -1.13 -2.54 5.32
N LEU A 31 -0.69 -3.08 6.46
CA LEU A 31 0.65 -2.82 6.99
C LEU A 31 1.76 -3.32 6.05
N ILE A 32 1.59 -4.51 5.47
CA ILE A 32 2.54 -5.08 4.50
C ILE A 32 2.63 -4.19 3.26
N TRP A 33 1.49 -3.77 2.71
CA TRP A 33 1.45 -2.93 1.51
C TRP A 33 1.95 -1.50 1.77
N LEU A 34 1.72 -0.95 2.96
CA LEU A 34 2.30 0.34 3.36
C LEU A 34 3.83 0.25 3.46
N PHE A 35 4.37 -0.83 4.03
CA PHE A 35 5.81 -1.06 4.06
C PHE A 35 6.39 -1.26 2.66
N ALA A 36 5.71 -2.01 1.79
CA ALA A 36 6.10 -2.18 0.40
C ALA A 36 6.09 -0.84 -0.35
N MET A 37 5.07 0.00 -0.16
CA MET A 37 5.02 1.36 -0.70
C MET A 37 6.22 2.19 -0.27
N LEU A 38 6.53 2.20 1.04
CA LEU A 38 7.66 2.96 1.58
C LEU A 38 9.00 2.51 0.98
N THR A 39 9.19 1.20 0.82
CA THR A 39 10.42 0.66 0.23
C THR A 39 10.49 0.91 -1.28
N LEU A 40 9.36 0.95 -1.99
CA LEU A 40 9.27 1.28 -3.43
C LEU A 40 9.56 2.76 -3.75
N VAL A 41 9.38 3.67 -2.79
CA VAL A 41 9.74 5.08 -2.97
C VAL A 41 11.25 5.23 -3.23
N ILE A 42 12.09 4.43 -2.58
CA ILE A 42 13.56 4.50 -2.74
C ILE A 42 14.01 4.29 -4.20
N PRO A 43 13.67 3.17 -4.88
CA PRO A 43 14.03 2.97 -6.27
C PRO A 43 13.31 3.95 -7.22
N CYS A 44 12.11 4.43 -6.89
CA CYS A 44 11.45 5.47 -7.69
C CYS A 44 12.22 6.79 -7.65
N MET A 45 12.68 7.21 -6.47
CA MET A 45 13.46 8.43 -6.31
C MET A 45 14.83 8.32 -6.99
N SER A 46 15.50 7.16 -6.90
CA SER A 46 16.78 6.97 -7.57
C SER A 46 16.65 7.03 -9.09
N VAL A 47 15.61 6.39 -9.64
CA VAL A 47 15.25 6.46 -11.06
C VAL A 47 14.95 7.88 -11.50
N TYR A 48 14.17 8.63 -10.70
CA TYR A 48 13.82 10.02 -11.01
C TYR A 48 15.06 10.92 -11.09
N ILE A 49 15.96 10.81 -10.12
CA ILE A 49 17.22 11.57 -10.09
C ILE A 49 18.13 11.15 -11.26
N LEU A 50 18.19 9.86 -11.60
CA LEU A 50 18.97 9.40 -12.75
C LEU A 50 18.39 9.92 -14.06
N LYS A 51 17.07 9.89 -14.23
CA LYS A 51 16.39 10.41 -15.43
C LYS A 51 16.63 11.90 -15.61
N SER A 52 16.49 12.72 -14.57
CA SER A 52 16.72 14.16 -14.69
C SER A 52 18.15 14.48 -15.13
N ARG A 53 19.14 13.71 -14.66
CA ARG A 53 20.53 13.84 -15.10
C ARG A 53 20.78 13.32 -16.52
N CYS A 54 20.09 12.26 -16.94
CA CYS A 54 20.15 11.75 -18.30
C CYS A 54 19.56 12.74 -19.29
N ASP A 55 18.41 13.35 -18.97
CA ASP A 55 17.75 14.36 -19.81
C ASP A 55 18.62 15.63 -19.95
N GLU A 56 19.31 16.03 -18.87
CA GLU A 56 20.30 17.13 -18.89
C GLU A 56 21.54 16.81 -19.74
N ALA A 57 22.02 15.56 -19.71
CA ALA A 57 23.25 15.14 -20.40
C ALA A 57 23.03 14.79 -21.88
N PHE A 58 21.85 14.32 -22.23
CA PHE A 58 21.47 13.89 -23.58
C PHE A 58 20.05 14.37 -23.91
N PRO A 59 19.87 15.64 -24.31
CA PRO A 59 18.58 16.11 -24.79
C PRO A 59 18.18 15.29 -26.03
N GLU A 60 17.01 14.66 -25.98
CA GLU A 60 16.46 13.74 -26.99
C GLU A 60 16.16 14.41 -28.36
N SER A 61 16.49 15.70 -28.51
CA SER A 61 16.15 16.52 -29.67
C SER A 61 17.36 16.93 -30.49
N ILE A 62 18.12 15.99 -31.08
CA ILE A 62 18.88 16.26 -32.30
C ILE A 62 18.83 15.02 -33.20
N ASP A 63 17.69 14.86 -33.88
CA ASP A 63 17.71 14.37 -35.26
C ASP A 63 18.42 15.44 -36.10
N SER A 64 19.52 15.05 -36.72
CA SER A 64 20.31 15.83 -37.71
C SER A 64 21.07 17.07 -37.20
N VAL A 65 22.26 17.26 -37.78
CA VAL A 65 23.19 18.41 -37.64
C VAL A 65 24.36 18.19 -36.68
N GLU A 66 25.45 17.75 -37.30
CA GLU A 66 26.81 18.29 -37.18
C GLU A 66 27.40 18.49 -35.77
N GLN A 67 28.44 17.69 -35.51
CA GLN A 67 29.40 17.88 -34.43
C GLN A 67 29.90 19.34 -34.38
N THR A 68 29.48 20.14 -33.40
CA THR A 68 30.27 21.29 -32.91
C THR A 68 29.94 21.60 -31.45
N SER A 69 30.10 20.62 -30.56
CA SER A 69 30.25 20.82 -29.12
C SER A 69 30.84 19.55 -28.50
N PRO A 70 31.88 19.63 -27.64
CA PRO A 70 32.42 18.45 -27.00
C PRO A 70 31.31 17.77 -26.19
N PRO A 71 31.16 16.42 -26.25
CA PRO A 71 30.19 15.74 -25.41
C PRO A 71 30.52 16.09 -23.97
N ILE A 72 29.60 16.76 -23.28
CA ILE A 72 29.75 17.07 -21.86
C ILE A 72 29.95 15.71 -21.18
N VAL A 73 31.17 15.42 -20.73
CA VAL A 73 31.54 14.14 -20.13
C VAL A 73 30.89 14.08 -18.74
N SER A 74 29.60 13.78 -18.70
CA SER A 74 28.82 13.64 -17.48
C SER A 74 29.18 12.32 -16.81
N CYS A 75 30.23 12.33 -16.00
CA CYS A 75 30.64 11.19 -15.18
C CYS A 75 29.85 11.15 -13.87
N LEU A 76 29.17 10.03 -13.61
CA LEU A 76 28.52 9.80 -12.33
C LEU A 76 29.61 9.50 -11.27
N THR A 77 29.75 10.38 -10.27
CA THR A 77 30.67 10.16 -9.15
C THR A 77 29.86 9.74 -7.91
N PRO A 78 30.02 8.50 -7.38
CA PRO A 78 29.28 8.00 -6.21
C PRO A 78 29.44 8.86 -4.95
N GLY A 79 30.54 9.61 -4.85
CA GLY A 79 30.77 10.56 -3.76
C GLY A 79 29.77 11.72 -3.71
N SER A 80 29.13 12.08 -4.83
CA SER A 80 28.08 13.10 -4.86
C SER A 80 26.72 12.58 -4.31
N TYR A 81 26.60 11.27 -4.12
CA TYR A 81 25.40 10.60 -3.60
C TYR A 81 25.55 10.18 -2.13
N GLY A 82 26.56 10.72 -1.42
CA GLY A 82 26.78 10.45 0.00
C GLY A 82 27.38 9.07 0.30
N ILE A 83 27.83 8.33 -0.71
CA ILE A 83 28.49 7.04 -0.53
C ILE A 83 29.96 7.30 -0.18
N PRO A 84 30.44 6.93 1.02
CA PRO A 84 31.84 7.12 1.39
C PRO A 84 32.72 6.24 0.49
N VAL A 85 33.43 6.89 -0.43
CA VAL A 85 34.33 6.22 -1.36
C VAL A 85 35.66 5.96 -0.64
N PRO A 86 36.13 4.71 -0.50
CA PRO A 86 37.41 4.43 0.12
C PRO A 86 38.54 5.08 -0.70
N LYS A 87 39.41 5.84 -0.02
CA LYS A 87 40.51 6.63 -0.63
C LYS A 87 41.48 5.82 -1.52
N GLN A 88 41.43 4.49 -1.47
CA GLN A 88 42.30 3.58 -2.23
C GLN A 88 41.84 3.32 -3.69
N LYS A 89 40.63 3.73 -4.09
CA LYS A 89 40.17 3.62 -5.49
C LYS A 89 39.49 4.92 -5.96
N PRO A 90 40.24 5.89 -6.50
CA PRO A 90 39.68 7.16 -6.99
C PRO A 90 38.85 7.04 -8.29
N ASP A 91 38.66 5.83 -8.81
CA ASP A 91 38.19 5.60 -10.19
C ASP A 91 36.85 4.84 -10.30
N VAL A 92 35.92 5.10 -9.38
CA VAL A 92 34.50 4.74 -9.58
C VAL A 92 33.74 5.90 -10.22
N LYS A 93 34.38 6.60 -11.17
CA LYS A 93 33.67 7.52 -12.06
C LYS A 93 33.07 6.70 -13.18
N ILE A 94 31.75 6.61 -13.22
CA ILE A 94 31.06 5.94 -14.33
C ILE A 94 30.92 6.98 -15.45
N CYS A 95 31.80 6.91 -16.45
CA CYS A 95 31.84 7.84 -17.56
C CYS A 95 31.36 7.18 -18.87
N GLN A 96 30.80 8.01 -19.76
CA GLN A 96 30.49 7.73 -21.17
C GLN A 96 29.62 6.48 -21.41
N ASP A 97 30.19 5.34 -21.82
CA ASP A 97 29.42 4.19 -22.32
C ASP A 97 28.55 3.53 -21.23
N ARG A 98 29.10 3.39 -20.02
CA ARG A 98 28.34 2.83 -18.88
C ARG A 98 27.26 3.78 -18.39
N PHE A 99 27.45 5.10 -18.54
CA PHE A 99 26.44 6.10 -18.18
C PHE A 99 25.28 6.08 -19.19
N LYS A 100 25.59 5.92 -20.48
CA LYS A 100 24.57 5.70 -21.53
C LYS A 100 23.77 4.42 -21.29
N GLU A 101 24.43 3.33 -20.89
CA GLU A 101 23.76 2.08 -20.53
C GLU A 101 22.82 2.26 -19.32
N LEU A 102 23.27 2.97 -18.26
CA LEU A 102 22.44 3.33 -17.10
C LEU A 102 21.20 4.17 -17.49
N CYS A 103 21.35 5.13 -18.42
CA CYS A 103 20.22 5.90 -18.93
C CYS A 103 19.23 5.02 -19.71
N THR A 104 19.69 4.09 -20.56
CA THR A 104 18.79 3.15 -21.26
C THR A 104 18.08 2.18 -20.31
N LEU A 105 18.70 1.79 -19.20
CA LEU A 105 18.07 1.01 -18.14
C LEU A 105 16.99 1.82 -17.42
N THR A 106 17.23 3.12 -17.22
CA THR A 106 16.27 4.06 -16.64
C THR A 106 15.05 4.25 -17.55
N ASP A 107 15.19 4.12 -18.87
CA ASP A 107 14.04 4.22 -19.76
C ASP A 107 13.06 3.04 -19.60
N ARG A 108 13.57 1.87 -19.21
CA ARG A 108 12.78 0.68 -18.86
C ARG A 108 12.25 0.67 -17.42
N SER A 109 12.41 1.79 -16.69
CA SER A 109 12.07 1.92 -15.27
C SER A 109 10.61 2.33 -14.99
N TYR A 110 9.80 2.62 -16.01
CA TYR A 110 8.38 2.96 -15.85
C TYR A 110 7.59 1.91 -15.04
N ARG A 111 8.09 0.67 -15.00
CA ARG A 111 7.56 -0.44 -14.21
C ARG A 111 7.56 -0.15 -12.70
N TYR A 112 8.56 0.60 -12.19
CA TYR A 112 8.60 1.00 -10.78
C TYR A 112 7.51 2.03 -10.45
N ILE A 113 7.26 2.98 -11.35
CA ILE A 113 6.16 3.94 -11.23
C ILE A 113 4.82 3.19 -11.24
N GLY A 114 4.66 2.24 -12.17
CA GLY A 114 3.48 1.37 -12.20
C GLY A 114 3.27 0.58 -10.91
N ALA A 115 4.35 0.04 -10.33
CA ALA A 115 4.30 -0.67 -9.04
C ALA A 115 3.93 0.24 -7.87
N LEU A 116 4.42 1.49 -7.85
CA LEU A 116 4.07 2.50 -6.84
C LEU A 116 2.59 2.88 -6.93
N VAL A 117 2.09 3.18 -8.13
CA VAL A 117 0.68 3.50 -8.36
C VAL A 117 -0.22 2.31 -8.01
N GLY A 118 0.16 1.10 -8.43
CA GLY A 118 -0.57 -0.12 -8.11
C GLY A 118 -0.65 -0.36 -6.59
N SER A 119 0.47 -0.21 -5.89
CA SER A 119 0.52 -0.39 -4.43
C SER A 119 -0.29 0.70 -3.70
N PHE A 120 -0.31 1.94 -4.21
CA PHE A 120 -1.19 3.00 -3.71
C PHE A 120 -2.68 2.66 -3.85
N LEU A 121 -3.09 2.15 -5.01
CA LEU A 121 -4.48 1.73 -5.25
C LEU A 121 -4.88 0.58 -4.33
N VAL A 122 -3.99 -0.37 -4.09
CA VAL A 122 -4.23 -1.47 -3.14
C VAL A 122 -4.44 -0.93 -1.73
N VAL A 123 -3.57 -0.04 -1.25
CA VAL A 123 -3.71 0.61 0.07
C VAL A 123 -5.06 1.34 0.18
N MET A 124 -5.42 2.14 -0.84
CA MET A 124 -6.70 2.85 -0.87
C MET A 124 -7.90 1.90 -0.84
N GLY A 125 -7.84 0.79 -1.59
CA GLY A 125 -8.87 -0.25 -1.58
C GLY A 125 -9.00 -0.94 -0.21
N LEU A 126 -7.88 -1.27 0.43
CA LEU A 126 -7.86 -1.88 1.77
C LEU A 126 -8.46 -0.94 2.83
N ILE A 127 -8.17 0.36 2.76
CA ILE A 127 -8.76 1.37 3.67
C ILE A 127 -10.29 1.47 3.47
N HIS A 128 -10.77 1.52 2.23
CA HIS A 128 -12.22 1.52 1.95
C HIS A 128 -12.90 0.26 2.47
N PHE A 129 -12.25 -0.90 2.29
CA PHE A 129 -12.76 -2.15 2.80
C PHE A 129 -12.79 -2.17 4.33
N LEU A 130 -11.74 -1.69 5.01
CA LEU A 130 -11.73 -1.53 6.48
C LEU A 130 -12.84 -0.60 6.97
N CYS A 131 -13.06 0.54 6.30
CA CYS A 131 -14.14 1.46 6.65
C CYS A 131 -15.51 0.76 6.60
N SER A 132 -15.73 -0.04 5.55
CA SER A 132 -16.96 -0.84 5.37
C SER A 132 -17.10 -1.91 6.47
N LEU A 133 -16.02 -2.60 6.82
CA LEU A 133 -16.01 -3.59 7.90
C LEU A 133 -16.28 -2.94 9.27
N VAL A 134 -15.74 -1.75 9.53
CA VAL A 134 -15.97 -1.00 10.78
C VAL A 134 -17.41 -0.54 10.88
N ALA A 135 -18.00 -0.02 9.80
CA ALA A 135 -19.41 0.37 9.76
C ALA A 135 -20.31 -0.83 10.07
N ASN A 136 -20.03 -1.98 9.44
CA ASN A 136 -20.74 -3.23 9.69
C ASN A 136 -20.56 -3.70 11.15
N TYR A 137 -19.34 -3.61 11.68
CA TYR A 137 -19.05 -3.97 13.07
C TYR A 137 -19.77 -3.07 14.08
N ALA A 138 -19.84 -1.76 13.83
CA ALA A 138 -20.54 -0.80 14.68
C ALA A 138 -22.05 -1.07 14.72
N HIS A 139 -22.69 -1.24 13.56
CA HIS A 139 -24.11 -1.61 13.48
C HIS A 139 -24.42 -2.92 14.22
N ILE A 140 -23.54 -3.91 14.06
CA ILE A 140 -23.62 -5.19 14.76
C ILE A 140 -23.43 -5.05 16.28
N LYS A 141 -22.57 -4.13 16.73
CA LYS A 141 -22.32 -3.85 18.15
C LYS A 141 -23.52 -3.15 18.78
N ASP A 142 -24.14 -2.20 18.09
CA ASP A 142 -25.31 -1.47 18.59
C ASP A 142 -26.54 -2.38 18.65
N GLY A 143 -26.74 -3.25 17.65
CA GLY A 143 -27.77 -4.28 17.70
C GLY A 143 -27.58 -5.30 18.83
N ARG A 144 -26.35 -5.53 19.32
CA ARG A 144 -26.10 -6.39 20.49
C ARG A 144 -26.67 -5.77 21.74
N LYS A 145 -26.39 -4.49 22.00
CA LYS A 145 -26.93 -3.80 23.17
C LYS A 145 -28.45 -3.91 23.19
N LEU A 146 -29.10 -3.73 22.03
CA LEU A 146 -30.55 -3.86 21.92
C LEU A 146 -31.06 -5.26 22.24
N CYS A 147 -30.43 -6.32 21.70
CA CYS A 147 -30.80 -7.70 22.05
C CYS A 147 -30.54 -8.01 23.54
N ASP A 148 -29.43 -7.57 24.11
CA ASP A 148 -29.12 -7.78 25.53
C ASP A 148 -30.19 -7.10 26.42
N TYR A 149 -30.70 -5.92 26.01
CA TYR A 149 -31.84 -5.27 26.68
C TYR A 149 -33.15 -6.05 26.51
N GLU A 150 -33.46 -6.55 25.31
CA GLU A 150 -34.67 -7.35 25.07
C GLU A 150 -34.68 -8.66 25.87
N GLU A 151 -33.53 -9.33 25.99
CA GLU A 151 -33.38 -10.57 26.75
C GLU A 151 -33.60 -10.32 28.26
N ALA A 152 -32.98 -9.27 28.81
CA ALA A 152 -33.20 -8.87 30.20
C ALA A 152 -34.68 -8.54 30.50
N ILE A 153 -35.36 -7.82 29.60
CA ILE A 153 -36.80 -7.52 29.74
C ILE A 153 -37.63 -8.82 29.71
N CYS A 154 -37.27 -9.77 28.85
CA CYS A 154 -37.99 -11.04 28.75
C CYS A 154 -37.86 -11.87 30.04
N GLU A 155 -36.66 -11.91 30.64
CA GLU A 155 -36.43 -12.57 31.94
C GLU A 155 -37.23 -11.90 33.07
N GLU A 156 -37.31 -10.58 33.11
CA GLU A 156 -38.14 -9.84 34.07
C GLU A 156 -39.64 -10.15 33.90
N ILE A 157 -40.12 -10.25 32.66
CA ILE A 157 -41.52 -10.61 32.38
C ILE A 157 -41.80 -12.05 32.85
N GLU A 158 -40.90 -13.00 32.60
CA GLU A 158 -41.10 -14.39 33.04
C GLU A 158 -41.09 -14.52 34.57
N THR A 159 -40.17 -13.85 35.25
CA THR A 159 -40.12 -13.83 36.72
C THR A 159 -41.36 -13.15 37.34
N SER A 160 -41.87 -12.07 36.73
CA SER A 160 -43.11 -11.42 37.20
C SER A 160 -44.34 -12.33 37.08
N LYS A 161 -44.42 -13.16 36.03
CA LYS A 161 -45.50 -14.14 35.85
C LYS A 161 -45.45 -15.27 36.87
N LEU A 162 -44.25 -15.69 37.27
CA LEU A 162 -44.06 -16.74 38.29
C LEU A 162 -44.41 -16.27 39.70
N ASN A 163 -44.28 -14.98 40.01
CA ASN A 163 -44.63 -14.43 41.33
C ASN A 163 -46.14 -14.13 41.51
N HIS A 164 -46.91 -14.09 40.42
CA HIS A 164 -48.34 -13.74 40.44
C HIS A 164 -49.29 -14.90 40.08
N GLY A 165 -48.78 -16.10 39.79
CA GLY A 165 -49.55 -17.33 39.56
C GLY A 165 -49.41 -18.31 40.72
#